data_AF-A0A7R9T9K2-F1
#
_entry.id   AF-A0A7R9T9K2-F1
#
_cell.length_a   1.000
_cell.length_b   1.000
_cell.length_c   1.000
_cell.angle_alpha   90.00
_cell.angle_beta   90.00
_cell.angle_gamma   90.00
#
_symmetry.space_group_name_H-M   'P 1'
#
loop_
_entity.id
_entity.type
_entity.pdbx_description
1 polymer ?
#
loop_
_entity_poly.entity_id
_entity_poly.type
_entity_poly.pdbx_seq_one_letter_code
_entity_poly.pdbx_strand_id
1 'polypeptide(L)'
;DCLCCKNYTRAFLHSTATKETIASQLLTIHNIAYTQRLTREMHEAILDGSFGDYVLNYMDVMYPKGDAPKWACDALMYAGIDVRNKRLLEDDEMPTDPSPY
;
A
#
# COMPACT_ATOMS: atom_id res chain seq x y z
N ASP A 1 15.06 -2.79 2.82
CA ASP A 1 16.51 -2.87 2.59
C ASP A 1 16.79 -3.87 1.48
N CYS A 2 17.33 -3.47 0.32
CA CYS A 2 17.58 -4.38 -0.83
C CYS A 2 18.83 -3.97 -1.63
N LEU A 3 19.39 -4.89 -2.43
CA LEU A 3 20.61 -4.66 -3.23
C LEU A 3 20.50 -3.39 -4.10
N CYS A 4 19.34 -3.18 -4.72
CA CYS A 4 19.07 -2.02 -5.56
C CYS A 4 19.17 -0.70 -4.76
N CYS A 5 18.43 -0.60 -3.65
CA CYS A 5 18.43 0.61 -2.80
C CYS A 5 19.78 0.91 -2.13
N LYS A 6 20.61 -0.12 -1.87
CA LYS A 6 21.91 0.06 -1.22
C LYS A 6 22.99 0.57 -2.16
N ASN A 7 22.97 0.14 -3.43
CA ASN A 7 24.09 0.33 -4.35
C ASN A 7 23.77 1.25 -5.53
N TYR A 8 22.50 1.55 -5.79
CA TYR A 8 22.08 2.28 -6.97
C TYR A 8 21.15 3.44 -6.61
N THR A 9 21.36 4.57 -7.28
CA THR A 9 20.52 5.76 -7.10
C THR A 9 19.36 5.76 -8.09
N ARG A 10 18.32 6.53 -7.79
CA ARG A 10 17.19 6.74 -8.69
C ARG A 10 17.63 7.36 -10.03
N ALA A 11 18.61 8.26 -10.02
CA ALA A 11 19.15 8.89 -11.23
C ALA A 11 19.80 7.85 -12.15
N PHE A 12 20.59 6.92 -11.59
CA PHE A 12 21.20 5.83 -12.34
C PHE A 12 20.14 4.92 -12.98
N LEU A 13 19.12 4.51 -12.22
CA LEU A 13 18.03 3.70 -12.75
C LEU A 13 17.31 4.40 -13.90
N HIS A 14 17.06 5.70 -13.77
CA HIS A 14 16.40 6.49 -14.80
C HIS A 14 17.23 6.62 -16.08
N SER A 15 18.54 6.89 -15.96
CA SER A 15 19.41 7.02 -17.13
C SER A 15 19.61 5.72 -17.91
N THR A 16 19.43 4.58 -17.24
CA THR A 16 19.76 3.25 -17.76
C THR A 16 18.52 2.45 -18.17
N ALA A 17 17.32 2.83 -17.70
CA ALA A 17 16.04 2.15 -17.96
C ALA A 17 15.74 1.86 -19.44
N THR A 18 16.18 2.71 -20.36
CA THR A 18 15.95 2.56 -21.81
C THR A 18 17.18 2.11 -22.59
N LYS A 19 18.31 1.90 -21.90
CA LYS A 19 19.62 1.67 -22.54
C LYS A 19 20.17 0.29 -22.23
N GLU A 20 19.91 -0.24 -21.04
CA GLU A 20 20.46 -1.52 -20.61
C GLU A 20 19.42 -2.34 -19.82
N THR A 21 19.48 -3.66 -19.97
CA THR A 21 18.58 -4.61 -19.30
C THR A 21 18.78 -4.67 -17.79
N ILE A 22 19.93 -4.22 -17.29
CA ILE A 22 20.25 -4.21 -15.85
C ILE A 22 19.26 -3.37 -15.04
N ALA A 23 18.73 -2.29 -15.61
CA ALA A 23 17.73 -1.47 -14.94
C ALA A 23 16.44 -2.27 -14.64
N SER A 24 15.99 -3.09 -15.58
CA SER A 24 14.82 -3.98 -15.39
C SER A 24 15.07 -5.04 -14.32
N GLN A 25 16.28 -5.60 -14.27
CA GLN A 25 16.66 -6.58 -13.25
C GLN A 25 16.70 -5.93 -11.86
N LEU A 26 17.32 -4.76 -11.73
CA LEU A 26 17.39 -4.01 -10.48
C LEU A 26 16.00 -3.58 -9.98
N LEU A 27 15.11 -3.17 -10.88
CA LEU A 27 13.72 -2.84 -10.55
C LEU A 27 12.96 -4.08 -10.07
N THR A 28 13.17 -5.23 -10.72
CA THR A 28 12.57 -6.51 -10.32
C THR A 28 13.01 -6.89 -8.90
N ILE A 29 14.31 -6.81 -8.61
CA ILE A 29 14.87 -7.07 -7.27
C ILE A 29 14.24 -6.11 -6.24
N HIS A 30 14.12 -4.82 -6.57
CA HIS A 30 13.49 -3.84 -5.69
C HIS A 30 12.01 -4.18 -5.41
N ASN A 31 11.23 -4.48 -6.45
CA ASN A 31 9.80 -4.76 -6.34
C ASN A 31 9.53 -6.02 -5.50
N ILE A 32 10.28 -7.10 -5.73
CA ILE A 32 10.15 -8.32 -4.93
C ILE A 32 10.49 -8.04 -3.46
N ALA A 33 11.58 -7.31 -3.21
CA ALA A 33 11.97 -6.96 -1.84
C ALA A 33 10.97 -5.99 -1.16
N TYR A 34 10.27 -5.16 -1.94
CA TYR A 34 9.16 -4.35 -1.44
C TYR A 34 8.00 -5.24 -1.02
N THR A 35 7.48 -6.10 -1.91
CA THR A 35 6.33 -6.95 -1.62
C THR A 35 6.61 -7.90 -0.46
N GLN A 36 7.79 -8.51 -0.39
CA GLN A 36 8.19 -9.37 0.74
C GLN A 36 8.26 -8.63 2.07
N ARG A 37 8.63 -7.34 2.06
CA ARG A 37 8.63 -6.53 3.27
C ARG A 37 7.21 -6.17 3.67
N LEU A 38 6.40 -5.72 2.72
CA LEU A 38 5.00 -5.37 2.94
C LEU A 38 4.22 -6.54 3.57
N THR A 39 4.35 -7.75 3.02
CA THR A 39 3.64 -8.93 3.54
C THR A 39 4.17 -9.38 4.90
N ARG A 40 5.48 -9.20 5.15
CA ARG A 40 6.06 -9.51 6.47
C ARG A 40 5.54 -8.55 7.53
N GLU A 41 5.58 -7.24 7.27
CA GLU A 41 5.08 -6.22 8.21
C GLU A 41 3.59 -6.41 8.49
N MET A 42 2.78 -6.74 7.47
CA MET A 42 1.38 -7.14 7.65
C MET A 42 1.23 -8.35 8.57
N HIS A 43 2.02 -9.40 8.34
CA HIS A 43 1.97 -10.62 9.14
C HIS A 43 2.37 -10.38 10.60
N GLU A 44 3.42 -9.58 10.83
CA GLU A 44 3.83 -9.15 12.18
C GLU A 44 2.71 -8.38 12.88
N ALA A 45 2.06 -7.43 12.19
CA ALA A 45 0.94 -6.67 12.75
C ALA A 45 -0.29 -7.55 13.07
N ILE A 46 -0.51 -8.63 12.33
CA ILE A 46 -1.56 -9.62 12.65
C ILE A 46 -1.22 -10.37 13.93
N LEU A 47 0.03 -10.82 14.08
CA LEU A 47 0.49 -11.53 15.28
C LEU A 47 0.45 -10.64 16.53
N ASP A 48 0.78 -9.36 16.38
CA ASP A 48 0.78 -8.37 17.46
C ASP A 48 -0.62 -7.81 17.76
N GLY A 49 -1.64 -8.19 16.98
CA GLY A 49 -3.01 -7.69 17.13
C GLY A 49 -3.21 -6.23 16.71
N SER A 50 -2.21 -5.61 16.07
CA SER A 50 -2.19 -4.20 15.65
C SER A 50 -2.39 -4.02 14.14
N PHE A 51 -3.00 -5.00 13.46
CA PHE A 51 -3.20 -4.96 12.00
C PHE A 51 -4.05 -3.76 11.54
N GLY A 52 -5.07 -3.37 12.32
CA GLY A 52 -5.88 -2.19 12.04
C GLY A 52 -5.05 -0.91 11.96
N ASP A 53 -4.19 -0.68 12.96
CA ASP A 53 -3.28 0.48 13.00
C ASP A 53 -2.29 0.48 11.84
N TYR A 54 -1.77 -0.71 11.50
CA TYR A 54 -0.88 -0.88 10.35
C TYR A 54 -1.56 -0.44 9.04
N VAL A 55 -2.80 -0.89 8.81
CA VAL A 55 -3.57 -0.53 7.61
C VAL A 55 -3.87 0.97 7.57
N LEU A 56 -4.24 1.58 8.70
CA LEU A 56 -4.50 3.02 8.79
C LEU A 56 -3.24 3.83 8.41
N ASN A 57 -2.09 3.46 8.99
CA ASN A 57 -0.82 4.10 8.65
C ASN A 57 -0.44 3.88 7.18
N TYR A 58 -0.67 2.68 6.64
CA TYR A 58 -0.42 2.38 5.23
C TYR A 58 -1.28 3.25 4.31
N MET A 59 -2.56 3.43 4.64
CA MET A 59 -3.46 4.29 3.87
C MET A 59 -3.06 5.77 3.93
N ASP A 60 -2.63 6.27 5.09
CA ASP A 60 -2.13 7.64 5.24
C ASP A 60 -0.85 7.89 4.38
N VAL A 61 0.03 6.89 4.28
CA VAL A 61 1.26 6.98 3.46
C VAL A 61 0.97 6.85 1.97
N MET A 62 0.07 5.94 1.57
CA MET A 62 -0.24 5.69 0.17
C MET A 62 -1.17 6.75 -0.44
N TYR A 63 -2.09 7.28 0.36
CA TYR A 63 -3.07 8.29 -0.03
C TYR A 63 -2.98 9.50 0.91
N PRO A 64 -1.88 10.27 0.88
CA PRO A 64 -1.66 11.39 1.81
C PRO A 64 -2.66 12.54 1.61
N LYS A 65 -3.32 12.60 0.45
CA LYS A 65 -4.41 13.55 0.17
C LYS A 65 -5.77 13.06 0.65
N GLY A 66 -5.84 11.83 1.18
CA GLY A 66 -7.08 11.17 1.57
C GLY A 66 -7.97 10.80 0.39
N ASP A 67 -7.38 10.63 -0.80
CA ASP A 67 -8.02 10.26 -2.08
C ASP A 67 -8.02 8.75 -2.34
N ALA A 68 -8.09 7.96 -1.26
CA ALA A 68 -8.24 6.51 -1.34
C ALA A 68 -9.53 6.15 -2.10
N PRO A 69 -9.49 5.15 -2.99
CA PRO A 69 -10.65 4.79 -3.78
C PRO A 69 -11.74 4.20 -2.89
N LYS A 70 -13.00 4.55 -3.18
CA LYS A 70 -14.17 4.16 -2.39
C LYS A 70 -14.24 2.66 -2.10
N TRP A 71 -13.99 1.82 -3.12
CA TRP A 71 -14.01 0.37 -2.97
C TRP A 71 -13.02 -0.15 -1.92
N ALA A 72 -11.86 0.51 -1.75
CA ALA A 72 -10.86 0.11 -0.77
C ALA A 72 -11.30 0.51 0.64
N CYS A 73 -11.91 1.69 0.79
CA CYS A 73 -12.48 2.12 2.06
C CYS A 73 -13.63 1.21 2.49
N ASP A 74 -14.55 0.90 1.59
CA ASP A 74 -15.70 0.03 1.84
C ASP A 74 -15.25 -1.39 2.24
N ALA A 75 -14.26 -1.95 1.55
CA ALA A 75 -13.69 -3.26 1.88
C ALA A 75 -13.04 -3.28 3.29
N LEU A 76 -12.32 -2.22 3.66
CA LEU A 76 -11.71 -2.12 4.99
C LEU A 76 -12.75 -1.96 6.10
N MET A 77 -13.81 -1.19 5.85
CA MET A 77 -14.92 -1.07 6.79
C MET A 77 -15.61 -2.42 7.03
N TYR A 78 -15.85 -3.19 5.96
CA TYR A 78 -16.43 -4.53 6.08
C TYR A 78 -15.52 -5.49 6.87
N ALA A 79 -14.21 -5.32 6.76
CA ALA A 79 -13.22 -6.05 7.56
C ALA A 79 -13.09 -5.55 9.01
N GLY A 80 -13.91 -4.57 9.43
CA GLY A 80 -13.89 -4.01 10.79
C GLY A 80 -12.79 -2.96 11.02
N ILE A 81 -12.17 -2.44 9.96
CA ILE A 81 -11.12 -1.41 10.03
C ILE A 81 -11.72 -0.08 9.56
N ASP A 82 -11.96 0.83 10.51
CA ASP A 82 -12.56 2.13 10.20
C ASP A 82 -11.52 3.16 9.74
N VAL A 83 -11.36 3.27 8.41
CA VAL A 83 -10.50 4.26 7.75
C VAL A 83 -11.06 5.69 7.75
N ARG A 84 -12.32 5.89 8.19
CA ARG A 84 -12.95 7.22 8.26
C ARG A 84 -12.65 7.93 9.57
N ASN A 85 -12.18 7.21 10.59
CA ASN A 85 -12.08 7.70 11.98
C ASN A 85 -10.98 8.76 12.26
N LYS A 86 -10.38 9.35 11.22
CA LYS A 86 -9.60 10.61 11.32
C LYS A 86 -10.30 11.82 10.67
N ARG A 87 -11.39 11.62 9.93
CA ARG A 87 -12.24 12.67 9.36
C ARG A 87 -13.65 12.46 9.91
N LEU A 88 -13.91 13.07 11.06
CA LEU A 88 -15.24 13.07 11.68
C LEU A 88 -16.29 13.59 10.69
N LEU A 89 -17.33 12.78 10.52
CA LEU A 89 -18.70 13.13 10.15
C LEU A 89 -18.92 13.67 8.73
N GLU A 90 -20.12 13.39 8.21
CA GLU A 90 -20.64 13.64 6.84
C GLU A 90 -20.30 12.49 5.86
N ASP A 91 -21.21 11.59 5.49
CA ASP A 91 -22.65 11.53 5.67
C ASP A 91 -23.10 10.07 5.70
N ASP A 92 -24.14 9.84 6.50
CA ASP A 92 -25.04 8.69 6.40
C ASP A 92 -25.57 8.58 4.96
N GLU A 93 -25.11 7.58 4.21
CA GLU A 93 -25.96 6.77 3.35
C GLU A 93 -25.13 5.60 2.80
N MET A 94 -25.48 4.40 3.23
CA MET A 94 -24.97 3.14 2.69
C MET A 94 -25.65 2.90 1.33
N PRO A 95 -24.97 3.02 0.17
CA PRO A 95 -25.55 2.52 -1.06
C PRO A 95 -25.41 0.99 -1.02
N THR A 96 -26.53 0.30 -0.84
CA THR A 96 -26.65 -1.11 -1.18
C THR A 96 -26.47 -1.24 -2.69
N ASP A 97 -25.27 -1.58 -3.15
CA ASP A 97 -25.07 -2.03 -4.52
C ASP A 97 -25.48 -3.51 -4.61
N PRO A 98 -26.41 -3.89 -5.49
CA PRO A 98 -26.73 -5.29 -5.71
C PRO A 98 -25.57 -5.92 -6.49
N SER A 99 -24.78 -6.75 -5.81
CA SER A 99 -23.83 -7.65 -6.49
C SER A 99 -24.55 -8.43 -7.62
N PRO A 100 -24.00 -8.48 -8.84
CA PRO A 100 -24.49 -9.39 -9.89
C PRO A 100 -23.94 -10.82 -9.73
N TYR A 101 -23.22 -11.10 -8.65
CA TYR A 101 -22.82 -12.44 -8.20
C TYR A 101 -23.57 -12.82 -6.94
#